data_AF-A0A875S1T9-F1
#
_entry.id   AF-A0A875S1T9-F1
#
_cell.length_a   1.000
_cell.length_b   1.000
_cell.length_c   1.000
_cell.angle_alpha   90.00
_cell.angle_beta   90.00
_cell.angle_gamma   90.00
#
_symmetry.space_group_name_H-M   'P 1'
#
loop_
_entity.id
_entity.type
_entity.pdbx_description
1 polymer ?
#
loop_
_entity_poly.entity_id
_entity_poly.type
_entity_poly.pdbx_seq_one_letter_code
_entity_poly.pdbx_strand_id
1 'polypeptide(L)'
;MLSVSLTVPVSVQYTVPFPLATITSVYASAASDLESIELAIPTVTNDNDFIRFSASAELLEATMSYYSLLAVQATATQPEVMSSAAEQAAEASAVTNQLVRKTSFYSGNRPSLGGNLALLIVFSLFLILQMVFGVASHQWWFFVCFSTGIFLEVLGYTGRIWSHYDLRSFNAYVMQLVCITLAPCFLMAGIYYSLAQLTVIMGQHFSILKPMQYSLFFIICDLIAIVLQGAGGAIASSELSNHHSTRGGSNVMVVGLAFQVASMTLYQVLWFIFCYRCFRSKRRYGDSIFADKYADIRRRRLFVAFFFILTLAVILIFIRSLYRLTEMVEGFSGKLANDELDFMVLEALMVSLASFLLTVVHPGFAYGFHIAIEIEKGLKSSFSWKKEHYRYVKRDRDLAQDTAGQSTVSAEDNLGANIDLSSNAIDSEKYPPDEAGSSKSAYALKKELSREHTREASGSH
;
A
#
# COMPACT_ATOMS: atom_id res chain seq x y z
N MET A 1 -8.48 -45.62 13.53
CA MET A 1 -7.81 -45.46 14.83
C MET A 1 -8.30 -44.15 15.45
N LEU A 2 -8.75 -44.23 16.72
CA LEU A 2 -9.16 -43.12 17.61
C LEU A 2 -10.35 -42.27 17.18
N SER A 3 -11.55 -42.81 17.42
CA SER A 3 -12.78 -42.03 17.60
C SER A 3 -12.66 -41.18 18.87
N VAL A 4 -12.12 -39.96 18.71
CA VAL A 4 -12.17 -38.94 19.75
C VAL A 4 -13.61 -38.44 19.81
N SER A 5 -14.35 -38.83 20.84
CA SER A 5 -15.66 -38.25 21.16
C SER A 5 -15.44 -36.78 21.56
N LEU A 6 -15.55 -35.88 20.59
CA LEU A 6 -15.45 -34.44 20.77
C LEU A 6 -16.81 -33.90 21.23
N THR A 7 -16.95 -33.70 22.54
CA THR A 7 -18.10 -32.99 23.13
C THR A 7 -17.95 -31.50 22.87
N VAL A 8 -18.48 -31.04 21.74
CA VAL A 8 -18.69 -29.60 21.47
C VAL A 8 -20.06 -29.24 22.06
N PRO A 9 -20.23 -28.14 22.80
CA PRO A 9 -21.56 -27.71 23.25
C PRO A 9 -22.40 -27.35 22.01
N VAL A 10 -23.41 -28.16 21.72
CA VAL A 10 -24.27 -27.96 20.56
C VAL A 10 -25.61 -27.35 20.98
N SER A 11 -26.01 -26.24 20.34
CA SER A 11 -27.37 -25.72 20.47
C SER A 11 -28.31 -26.60 19.64
N VAL A 12 -29.18 -27.36 20.31
CA VAL A 12 -30.17 -28.21 19.64
C VAL A 12 -31.25 -27.33 19.02
N GLN A 13 -31.42 -27.43 17.70
CA GLN A 13 -32.49 -26.77 16.95
C GLN A 13 -33.62 -27.78 16.70
N TYR A 14 -34.73 -27.62 17.43
CA TYR A 14 -35.89 -28.51 17.28
C TYR A 14 -36.70 -28.21 16.00
N THR A 15 -36.52 -27.04 15.41
CA THR A 15 -37.10 -26.65 14.12
C THR A 15 -36.14 -26.95 12.99
N VAL A 16 -36.61 -27.62 11.94
CA VAL A 16 -35.82 -27.89 10.74
C VAL A 16 -35.55 -26.57 10.01
N PRO A 17 -34.27 -26.20 9.78
CA PRO A 17 -33.91 -24.88 9.23
C PRO A 17 -34.13 -24.74 7.72
N PHE A 18 -34.36 -25.84 7.00
CA PHE A 18 -34.46 -25.87 5.55
C PHE A 18 -35.70 -26.63 5.06
N PRO A 19 -36.26 -26.27 3.89
CA PRO A 19 -37.31 -27.05 3.26
C PRO A 19 -36.83 -28.47 2.94
N LEU A 20 -37.73 -29.46 3.02
CA LEU A 20 -37.43 -30.85 2.70
C LEU A 20 -36.84 -31.01 1.29
N ALA A 21 -37.29 -30.22 0.31
CA ALA A 21 -36.76 -30.22 -1.06
C ALA A 21 -35.27 -29.83 -1.13
N THR A 22 -34.82 -28.88 -0.30
CA THR A 22 -33.41 -28.48 -0.22
C THR A 22 -32.58 -29.57 0.46
N ILE A 23 -33.13 -30.19 1.51
CA ILE A 23 -32.46 -31.28 2.22
C ILE A 23 -32.19 -32.46 1.27
N THR A 24 -33.21 -32.89 0.52
CA THR A 24 -33.08 -34.01 -0.42
C THR A 24 -32.19 -33.67 -1.61
N SER A 25 -32.22 -32.43 -2.12
CA SER A 25 -31.34 -32.03 -3.23
C SER A 25 -29.86 -32.02 -2.81
N VAL A 26 -29.55 -31.54 -1.61
CA VAL A 26 -28.15 -31.50 -1.12
C VAL A 26 -27.65 -32.91 -0.83
N TYR A 27 -28.48 -33.77 -0.23
CA TYR A 27 -28.15 -35.17 -0.03
C TYR A 27 -27.85 -35.88 -1.36
N ALA A 28 -28.72 -35.71 -2.36
CA ALA A 28 -28.54 -36.33 -3.68
C ALA A 28 -27.28 -35.84 -4.40
N SER A 29 -26.97 -34.54 -4.33
CA SER A 29 -25.73 -33.99 -4.87
C SER A 29 -24.51 -34.59 -4.17
N ALA A 30 -24.52 -34.63 -2.84
CA ALA A 30 -23.41 -35.17 -2.06
C ALA A 30 -23.17 -36.67 -2.32
N ALA A 31 -24.25 -37.45 -2.49
CA ALA A 31 -24.17 -38.86 -2.83
C ALA A 31 -23.57 -39.08 -4.24
N SER A 32 -24.01 -38.28 -5.23
CA SER A 32 -23.46 -38.33 -6.59
C SER A 32 -21.98 -37.96 -6.62
N ASP A 33 -21.58 -36.94 -5.86
CA ASP A 33 -20.18 -36.51 -5.77
C ASP A 33 -19.32 -37.58 -5.07
N LEU A 34 -19.84 -38.23 -4.02
CA LEU A 34 -19.16 -39.32 -3.32
C LEU A 34 -18.91 -40.51 -4.24
N GLU A 35 -19.92 -40.94 -5.00
CA GLU A 35 -19.80 -42.03 -5.99
C GLU A 35 -18.73 -41.70 -7.04
N SER A 36 -18.69 -40.45 -7.53
CA SER A 36 -17.67 -40.02 -8.48
C SER A 36 -16.25 -40.11 -7.91
N ILE A 37 -16.08 -39.83 -6.62
CA ILE A 37 -14.79 -39.88 -5.92
C ILE A 37 -14.38 -41.32 -5.62
N GLU A 38 -15.32 -42.18 -5.20
CA GLU A 38 -15.06 -43.60 -4.97
C GLU A 38 -14.58 -44.30 -6.25
N LEU A 39 -15.11 -43.91 -7.41
CA LEU A 39 -14.64 -44.39 -8.72
C LEU A 39 -13.26 -43.83 -9.10
N ALA A 40 -12.93 -42.61 -8.64
CA ALA A 40 -11.66 -41.96 -8.94
C ALA A 40 -10.50 -42.44 -8.05
N ILE A 41 -10.74 -42.71 -6.77
CA ILE A 41 -9.72 -43.11 -5.78
C ILE A 41 -8.79 -44.25 -6.26
N PRO A 42 -9.29 -45.34 -6.87
CA PRO A 42 -8.46 -46.45 -7.36
C PRO A 42 -7.52 -46.06 -8.51
N THR A 43 -7.84 -44.98 -9.23
CA THR A 43 -7.08 -44.51 -10.39
C THR A 43 -5.97 -43.52 -10.02
N VAL A 44 -5.94 -43.08 -8.76
CA VAL A 44 -5.00 -42.07 -8.28
C VAL A 44 -3.67 -42.72 -7.94
N THR A 45 -2.61 -42.27 -8.63
CA THR A 45 -1.24 -42.74 -8.41
C THR A 45 -0.41 -41.80 -7.53
N ASN A 46 -0.94 -40.63 -7.17
CA ASN A 46 -0.25 -39.61 -6.38
C ASN A 46 -0.83 -39.55 -4.96
N ASP A 47 0.02 -39.71 -3.94
CA ASP A 47 -0.36 -39.65 -2.53
C ASP A 47 -1.13 -38.37 -2.19
N ASN A 48 -0.77 -37.23 -2.82
CA ASN A 48 -1.42 -35.95 -2.57
C ASN A 48 -2.87 -35.92 -3.07
N ASP A 49 -3.13 -36.48 -4.25
CA ASP A 49 -4.48 -36.55 -4.78
C ASP A 49 -5.31 -37.56 -3.98
N PHE A 50 -4.71 -38.66 -3.53
CA PHE A 50 -5.39 -39.65 -2.69
C PHE A 50 -5.86 -39.05 -1.36
N ILE A 51 -5.00 -38.28 -0.68
CA ILE A 51 -5.37 -37.62 0.58
C ILE A 51 -6.43 -36.52 0.34
N ARG A 52 -6.36 -35.78 -0.77
CA ARG A 52 -7.41 -34.81 -1.13
C ARG A 52 -8.74 -35.50 -1.39
N PHE A 53 -8.76 -36.60 -2.13
CA PHE A 53 -9.98 -37.36 -2.40
C PHE A 53 -10.54 -37.99 -1.12
N SER A 54 -9.70 -38.55 -0.24
CA SER A 54 -10.18 -39.13 1.03
C SER A 54 -10.74 -38.07 1.98
N ALA A 55 -10.11 -36.90 2.11
CA ALA A 55 -10.66 -35.78 2.88
C ALA A 55 -11.96 -35.23 2.27
N SER A 56 -12.11 -35.32 0.94
CA SER A 56 -13.35 -34.97 0.25
C SER A 56 -14.47 -35.94 0.57
N ALA A 57 -14.17 -37.23 0.52
CA ALA A 57 -15.11 -38.31 0.83
C ALA A 57 -15.58 -38.21 2.28
N GLU A 58 -14.67 -38.02 3.24
CA GLU A 58 -15.00 -37.87 4.67
C GLU A 58 -15.97 -36.71 4.91
N LEU A 59 -15.78 -35.58 4.21
CA LEU A 59 -16.69 -34.43 4.29
C LEU A 59 -18.06 -34.73 3.66
N LEU A 60 -18.10 -35.43 2.52
CA LEU A 60 -19.35 -35.79 1.84
C LEU A 60 -20.15 -36.80 2.67
N GLU A 61 -19.50 -37.79 3.26
CA GLU A 61 -20.11 -38.75 4.20
C GLU A 61 -20.70 -38.03 5.44
N ALA A 62 -19.94 -37.11 6.04
CA ALA A 62 -20.42 -36.30 7.16
C ALA A 62 -21.63 -35.43 6.76
N THR A 63 -21.57 -34.84 5.57
CA THR A 63 -22.67 -34.04 5.00
C THR A 63 -23.91 -34.90 4.79
N MET A 64 -23.78 -36.07 4.18
CA MET A 64 -24.87 -37.01 3.96
C MET A 64 -25.50 -37.48 5.28
N SER A 65 -24.68 -37.79 6.29
CA SER A 65 -25.13 -38.13 7.64
C SER A 65 -26.00 -37.02 8.23
N TYR A 66 -25.51 -35.78 8.22
CA TYR A 66 -26.25 -34.62 8.72
C TYR A 66 -27.59 -34.40 7.99
N TYR A 67 -27.60 -34.37 6.66
CA TYR A 67 -28.83 -34.15 5.89
C TYR A 67 -29.82 -35.31 5.98
N SER A 68 -29.34 -36.55 6.18
CA SER A 68 -30.22 -37.70 6.43
C SER A 68 -30.98 -37.56 7.76
N LEU A 69 -30.31 -37.08 8.81
CA LEU A 69 -30.92 -36.84 10.11
C LEU A 69 -31.92 -35.68 10.05
N LEU A 70 -31.63 -34.62 9.29
CA LEU A 70 -32.59 -33.54 9.04
C LEU A 70 -33.84 -34.03 8.29
N ALA A 71 -33.70 -34.95 7.34
CA ALA A 71 -34.84 -35.54 6.66
C ALA A 71 -35.72 -36.38 7.60
N VAL A 72 -35.11 -37.13 8.52
CA VAL A 72 -35.84 -37.86 9.58
C VAL A 72 -36.56 -36.89 10.50
N GLN A 73 -35.89 -35.83 10.96
CA GLN A 73 -36.50 -34.80 11.80
C GLN A 73 -37.69 -34.11 11.10
N ALA A 74 -37.59 -33.85 9.80
CA ALA A 74 -38.63 -33.19 9.00
C ALA A 74 -39.87 -34.08 8.73
N THR A 75 -39.71 -35.40 8.76
CA THR A 75 -40.78 -36.37 8.45
C THR A 75 -41.36 -37.05 9.68
N ALA A 76 -40.69 -36.94 10.84
CA ALA A 76 -41.15 -37.52 12.09
C ALA A 76 -42.45 -36.88 12.59
N THR A 77 -43.46 -37.72 12.82
CA THR A 77 -44.75 -37.34 13.44
C THR A 77 -44.76 -37.53 14.95
N GLN A 78 -43.85 -38.35 15.49
CA GLN A 78 -43.71 -38.62 16.91
C GLN A 78 -42.73 -37.64 17.58
N PRO A 79 -43.11 -36.99 18.71
CA PRO A 79 -42.25 -36.02 19.39
C PRO A 79 -40.89 -36.58 19.83
N GLU A 80 -40.85 -37.83 20.30
CA GLU A 80 -39.62 -38.49 20.79
C GLU A 80 -38.60 -38.73 19.68
N VAL A 81 -39.07 -39.14 18.50
CA VAL A 81 -38.23 -39.36 17.31
C VAL A 81 -37.68 -38.02 16.79
N MET A 82 -38.51 -36.97 16.83
CA MET A 82 -38.10 -35.63 16.43
C MET A 82 -37.02 -35.04 17.35
N SER A 83 -37.16 -35.20 18.68
CA SER A 83 -36.15 -34.73 19.63
C SER A 83 -34.84 -35.51 19.51
N SER A 84 -34.91 -36.83 19.35
CA SER A 84 -33.72 -37.66 19.18
C SER A 84 -32.99 -37.37 17.85
N ALA A 85 -33.72 -37.20 16.75
CA ALA A 85 -33.14 -36.81 15.47
C ALA A 85 -32.52 -35.41 15.51
N ALA A 86 -33.14 -34.46 16.23
CA ALA A 86 -32.60 -33.12 16.41
C ALA A 86 -31.27 -33.13 17.18
N GLU A 87 -31.14 -33.93 18.23
CA GLU A 87 -29.90 -34.09 18.99
C GLU A 87 -28.78 -34.69 18.13
N GLN A 88 -29.06 -35.78 17.41
CA GLN A 88 -28.09 -36.41 16.51
C GLN A 88 -27.69 -35.50 15.35
N ALA A 89 -28.65 -34.75 14.77
CA ALA A 89 -28.36 -33.76 13.73
C ALA A 89 -27.46 -32.64 14.25
N ALA A 90 -27.64 -32.25 15.52
CA ALA A 90 -26.80 -31.26 16.17
C ALA A 90 -25.34 -31.75 16.26
N GLU A 91 -25.12 -32.99 16.73
CA GLU A 91 -23.78 -33.59 16.79
C GLU A 91 -23.16 -33.75 15.40
N ALA A 92 -23.91 -34.26 14.43
CA ALA A 92 -23.46 -34.40 13.04
C ALA A 92 -23.10 -33.05 12.40
N SER A 93 -23.84 -31.98 12.74
CA SER A 93 -23.52 -30.62 12.32
C SER A 93 -22.20 -30.12 12.91
N ALA A 94 -21.91 -30.44 14.19
CA ALA A 94 -20.64 -30.08 14.82
C ALA A 94 -19.44 -30.77 14.13
N VAL A 95 -19.57 -32.06 13.83
CA VAL A 95 -18.56 -32.83 13.08
C VAL A 95 -18.37 -32.25 11.68
N THR A 96 -19.47 -32.04 10.95
CA THR A 96 -19.43 -31.49 9.58
C THR A 96 -18.78 -30.10 9.58
N ASN A 97 -19.14 -29.21 10.52
CA ASN A 97 -18.52 -27.89 10.65
C ASN A 97 -17.03 -27.98 10.97
N GLN A 98 -16.59 -28.93 11.79
CA GLN A 98 -15.18 -29.13 12.08
C GLN A 98 -14.40 -29.61 10.84
N LEU A 99 -14.98 -30.53 10.05
CA LEU A 99 -14.39 -31.00 8.79
C LEU A 99 -14.35 -29.87 7.74
N VAL A 100 -15.42 -29.09 7.60
CA VAL A 100 -15.45 -27.90 6.72
C VAL A 100 -14.36 -26.90 7.12
N ARG A 101 -14.17 -26.65 8.42
CA ARG A 101 -13.11 -25.76 8.91
C ARG A 101 -11.70 -26.28 8.59
N LYS A 102 -11.49 -27.59 8.67
CA LYS A 102 -10.19 -28.22 8.36
C LYS A 102 -9.88 -28.26 6.86
N THR A 103 -10.91 -28.38 6.03
CA THR A 103 -10.78 -28.52 4.57
C THR A 103 -10.88 -27.20 3.80
N SER A 104 -11.43 -26.14 4.42
CA SER A 104 -11.56 -24.81 3.82
C SER A 104 -10.33 -23.94 4.07
N PHE A 105 -9.88 -23.22 3.03
CA PHE A 105 -8.79 -22.25 3.14
C PHE A 105 -9.16 -20.97 3.90
N TYR A 106 -10.44 -20.75 4.18
CA TYR A 106 -10.96 -19.57 4.89
C TYR A 106 -11.51 -19.92 6.27
N SER A 107 -11.05 -21.02 6.87
CA SER A 107 -11.52 -21.55 8.16
C SER A 107 -13.05 -21.64 8.29
N GLY A 108 -13.75 -21.92 7.19
CA GLY A 108 -15.21 -22.03 7.12
C GLY A 108 -15.99 -20.73 6.84
N ASN A 109 -15.33 -19.58 6.71
CA ASN A 109 -15.99 -18.32 6.34
C ASN A 109 -16.11 -18.20 4.82
N ARG A 110 -17.32 -17.87 4.32
CA ARG A 110 -17.57 -17.66 2.89
C ARG A 110 -17.33 -16.20 2.54
N PRO A 111 -16.41 -15.87 1.60
CA PRO A 111 -16.21 -14.48 1.17
C PRO A 111 -17.52 -13.88 0.66
N SER A 112 -17.89 -12.69 1.11
CA SER A 112 -19.08 -11.95 0.70
C SER A 112 -19.12 -11.71 -0.82
N LEU A 113 -20.13 -12.25 -1.51
CA LEU A 113 -20.25 -12.09 -2.96
C LEU A 113 -20.44 -10.62 -3.35
N GLY A 114 -21.32 -9.91 -2.63
CA GLY A 114 -21.67 -8.53 -2.92
C GLY A 114 -20.50 -7.55 -2.79
N GLY A 115 -19.72 -7.66 -1.71
CA GLY A 115 -18.57 -6.78 -1.47
C GLY A 115 -17.46 -6.97 -2.50
N ASN A 116 -17.09 -8.24 -2.75
CA ASN A 116 -16.05 -8.57 -3.72
C ASN A 116 -16.45 -8.22 -5.16
N LEU A 117 -17.73 -8.39 -5.52
CA LEU A 117 -18.23 -7.98 -6.83
C LEU A 117 -18.22 -6.46 -7.01
N ALA A 118 -18.64 -5.69 -5.99
CA ALA A 118 -18.59 -4.23 -6.04
C ALA A 118 -17.16 -3.72 -6.25
N LEU A 119 -16.20 -4.29 -5.52
CA LEU A 119 -14.77 -3.94 -5.65
C LEU A 119 -14.22 -4.30 -7.03
N LEU A 120 -14.56 -5.47 -7.57
CA LEU A 120 -14.17 -5.87 -8.92
C LEU A 120 -14.66 -4.85 -9.96
N ILE A 121 -15.92 -4.40 -9.86
CA ILE A 121 -16.48 -3.39 -10.75
C ILE A 121 -15.72 -2.06 -10.60
N VAL A 122 -15.47 -1.61 -9.38
CA VAL A 122 -14.75 -0.36 -9.10
C VAL A 122 -13.33 -0.38 -9.66
N PHE A 123 -12.55 -1.44 -9.40
CA PHE A 123 -11.19 -1.55 -9.94
C PHE A 123 -11.17 -1.68 -11.47
N SER A 124 -12.16 -2.37 -12.06
CA SER A 124 -12.29 -2.46 -13.51
C SER A 124 -12.57 -1.09 -14.15
N LEU A 125 -13.43 -0.27 -13.52
CA LEU A 125 -13.69 1.10 -13.95
C LEU A 125 -12.43 1.97 -13.83
N PHE A 126 -11.69 1.87 -12.73
CA PHE A 126 -10.42 2.59 -12.57
C PHE A 126 -9.38 2.16 -13.60
N LEU A 127 -9.31 0.87 -13.95
CA LEU A 127 -8.42 0.39 -14.99
C LEU A 127 -8.73 1.05 -16.35
N ILE A 128 -10.02 1.11 -16.73
CA ILE A 128 -10.44 1.75 -17.98
C ILE A 128 -10.10 3.25 -17.97
N LEU A 129 -10.42 3.95 -16.89
CA LEU A 129 -10.09 5.38 -16.76
C LEU A 129 -8.58 5.62 -16.83
N GLN A 130 -7.79 4.76 -16.19
CA GLN A 130 -6.34 4.84 -16.20
C GLN A 130 -5.75 4.57 -17.60
N MET A 131 -6.35 3.68 -18.39
CA MET A 131 -5.99 3.47 -19.80
C MET A 131 -6.23 4.74 -20.62
N VAL A 132 -7.39 5.38 -20.46
CA VAL A 132 -7.72 6.62 -21.18
C VAL A 132 -6.79 7.77 -20.78
N PHE A 133 -6.62 8.01 -19.47
CA PHE A 133 -5.78 9.11 -18.98
C PHE A 133 -4.29 8.85 -19.19
N GLY A 134 -3.84 7.60 -19.07
CA GLY A 134 -2.46 7.20 -19.28
C GLY A 134 -2.00 7.44 -20.71
N VAL A 135 -2.82 7.03 -21.69
CA VAL A 135 -2.54 7.27 -23.12
C VAL A 135 -2.60 8.76 -23.43
N ALA A 136 -3.60 9.49 -22.92
CA ALA A 136 -3.73 10.92 -23.20
C ALA A 136 -2.58 11.77 -22.61
N SER A 137 -2.05 11.40 -21.44
CA SER A 137 -1.04 12.20 -20.71
C SER A 137 0.42 11.88 -21.04
N HIS A 138 0.68 10.89 -21.89
CA HIS A 138 2.04 10.48 -22.31
C HIS A 138 2.99 10.11 -21.14
N GLN A 139 2.46 9.85 -19.93
CA GLN A 139 3.23 9.44 -18.75
C GLN A 139 3.37 7.91 -18.69
N TRP A 140 4.08 7.33 -19.65
CA TRP A 140 4.14 5.88 -19.87
C TRP A 140 4.59 5.05 -18.66
N TRP A 141 5.58 5.51 -17.89
CA TRP A 141 6.06 4.78 -16.70
C TRP A 141 5.00 4.70 -15.60
N PHE A 142 4.38 5.83 -15.26
CA PHE A 142 3.30 5.87 -14.29
C PHE A 142 2.12 5.00 -14.78
N PHE A 143 1.75 5.15 -16.05
CA PHE A 143 0.67 4.40 -16.67
C PHE A 143 0.88 2.88 -16.58
N VAL A 144 2.04 2.37 -16.97
CA VAL A 144 2.33 0.92 -16.96
C VAL A 144 2.33 0.35 -15.54
N CYS A 145 3.00 1.02 -14.60
CA CYS A 145 3.05 0.56 -13.22
C CYS A 145 1.66 0.59 -12.57
N PHE A 146 0.93 1.69 -12.72
CA PHE A 146 -0.36 1.86 -12.07
C PHE A 146 -1.44 0.94 -12.67
N SER A 147 -1.47 0.80 -14.00
CA SER A 147 -2.42 -0.10 -14.67
C SER A 147 -2.14 -1.57 -14.34
N THR A 148 -0.86 -1.98 -14.26
CA THR A 148 -0.49 -3.32 -13.80
C THR A 148 -0.96 -3.57 -12.36
N GLY A 149 -0.80 -2.59 -11.47
CA GLY A 149 -1.28 -2.70 -10.08
C GLY A 149 -2.79 -2.86 -9.99
N ILE A 150 -3.57 -2.05 -10.72
CA ILE A 150 -5.04 -2.16 -10.75
C ILE A 150 -5.48 -3.48 -11.40
N PHE A 151 -4.81 -3.91 -12.47
CA PHE A 151 -5.11 -5.18 -13.12
C PHE A 151 -4.93 -6.38 -12.16
N LEU A 152 -3.87 -6.36 -11.35
CA LEU A 152 -3.66 -7.37 -10.31
C LEU A 152 -4.76 -7.33 -9.23
N GLU A 153 -5.27 -6.17 -8.84
CA GLU A 153 -6.44 -6.10 -7.95
C GLU A 153 -7.67 -6.77 -8.60
N VAL A 154 -7.95 -6.50 -9.88
CA VAL A 154 -9.07 -7.13 -10.61
C VAL A 154 -8.94 -8.66 -10.62
N LEU A 155 -7.75 -9.20 -10.92
CA LEU A 155 -7.49 -10.64 -10.87
C LEU A 155 -7.65 -11.19 -9.45
N GLY A 156 -7.19 -10.44 -8.45
CA GLY A 156 -7.32 -10.78 -7.04
C GLY A 156 -8.76 -10.95 -6.59
N TYR A 157 -9.63 -9.97 -6.87
CA TYR A 157 -11.06 -10.05 -6.54
C TYR A 157 -11.80 -11.08 -7.39
N THR A 158 -11.37 -11.32 -8.63
CA THR A 158 -11.90 -12.42 -9.44
C THR A 158 -11.62 -13.76 -8.77
N GLY A 159 -10.42 -13.96 -8.24
CA GLY A 159 -10.05 -15.15 -7.47
C GLY A 159 -10.85 -15.30 -6.20
N ARG A 160 -11.12 -14.19 -5.51
CA ARG A 160 -11.95 -14.17 -4.30
C ARG A 160 -13.42 -14.51 -4.58
N ILE A 161 -13.96 -14.08 -5.73
CA ILE A 161 -15.29 -14.48 -6.20
C ILE A 161 -15.31 -15.96 -6.57
N TRP A 162 -14.26 -16.48 -7.20
CA TRP A 162 -14.15 -17.92 -7.45
C TRP A 162 -14.13 -18.71 -6.13
N SER A 163 -13.37 -18.25 -5.13
CA SER A 163 -13.35 -18.84 -3.79
C SER A 163 -14.70 -18.80 -3.06
N HIS A 164 -15.64 -17.92 -3.45
CA HIS A 164 -17.00 -17.93 -2.91
C HIS A 164 -17.78 -19.18 -3.34
N TYR A 165 -17.62 -19.58 -4.60
CA TYR A 165 -18.29 -20.76 -5.16
C TYR A 165 -17.57 -22.05 -4.79
N ASP A 166 -16.24 -22.01 -4.70
CA ASP A 166 -15.42 -23.15 -4.31
C ASP A 166 -14.37 -22.75 -3.26
N LEU A 167 -14.74 -22.88 -1.98
CA LEU A 167 -13.88 -22.58 -0.83
C LEU A 167 -12.68 -23.52 -0.69
N ARG A 168 -12.64 -24.59 -1.48
CA ARG A 168 -11.61 -25.63 -1.46
C ARG A 168 -10.69 -25.56 -2.69
N SER A 169 -10.96 -24.65 -3.62
CA SER A 169 -10.09 -24.41 -4.76
C SER A 169 -8.80 -23.74 -4.31
N PHE A 170 -7.72 -24.53 -4.31
CA PHE A 170 -6.38 -24.03 -4.05
C PHE A 170 -5.96 -22.95 -5.06
N ASN A 171 -6.31 -23.12 -6.33
CA ASN A 171 -5.96 -22.18 -7.39
C ASN A 171 -6.63 -20.82 -7.20
N ALA A 172 -7.90 -20.80 -6.79
CA ALA A 172 -8.63 -19.56 -6.52
C ALA A 172 -8.01 -18.80 -5.34
N TYR A 173 -7.68 -19.52 -4.27
CA TYR A 173 -7.02 -18.97 -3.09
C TYR A 173 -5.63 -18.39 -3.41
N VAL A 174 -4.79 -19.14 -4.12
CA VAL A 174 -3.44 -18.69 -4.52
C VAL A 174 -3.53 -17.48 -5.46
N MET A 175 -4.44 -17.50 -6.44
CA MET A 175 -4.63 -16.38 -7.36
C MET A 175 -4.98 -15.11 -6.59
N GLN A 176 -5.95 -15.18 -5.66
CA GLN A 176 -6.28 -14.04 -4.80
C GLN A 176 -5.07 -13.59 -3.99
N LEU A 177 -4.43 -14.51 -3.25
CA LEU A 177 -3.34 -14.17 -2.33
C LEU A 177 -2.18 -13.50 -3.07
N VAL A 178 -1.74 -14.08 -4.19
CA VAL A 178 -0.62 -13.54 -4.97
C VAL A 178 -1.01 -12.22 -5.62
N CYS A 179 -2.14 -12.13 -6.33
CA CYS A 179 -2.47 -10.93 -7.07
C CYS A 179 -2.71 -9.73 -6.16
N ILE A 180 -3.45 -9.90 -5.06
CA ILE A 180 -3.69 -8.82 -4.10
C ILE A 180 -2.38 -8.45 -3.37
N THR A 181 -1.50 -9.40 -3.09
CA THR A 181 -0.21 -9.06 -2.44
C THR A 181 0.72 -8.27 -3.36
N LEU A 182 0.76 -8.59 -4.66
CA LEU A 182 1.65 -7.93 -5.64
C LEU A 182 1.17 -6.55 -6.08
N ALA A 183 -0.15 -6.35 -6.18
CA ALA A 183 -0.75 -5.09 -6.64
C ALA A 183 -0.17 -3.81 -6.00
N PRO A 184 -0.08 -3.66 -4.66
CA PRO A 184 0.38 -2.44 -4.01
C PRO A 184 1.84 -2.10 -4.32
N CYS A 185 2.70 -3.10 -4.59
CA CYS A 185 4.08 -2.87 -4.99
C CYS A 185 4.14 -2.12 -6.34
N PHE A 186 3.30 -2.51 -7.30
CA PHE A 186 3.21 -1.84 -8.60
C PHE A 186 2.59 -0.45 -8.50
N LEU A 187 1.56 -0.27 -7.67
CA LEU A 187 0.99 1.05 -7.40
C LEU A 187 2.05 1.98 -6.77
N MET A 188 2.83 1.48 -5.82
CA MET A 188 3.92 2.22 -5.18
C MET A 188 5.07 2.54 -6.13
N ALA A 189 5.41 1.65 -7.07
CA ALA A 189 6.38 1.95 -8.13
C ALA A 189 5.98 3.20 -8.94
N GLY A 190 4.69 3.35 -9.28
CA GLY A 190 4.16 4.55 -9.93
C GLY A 190 4.27 5.80 -9.04
N ILE A 191 4.01 5.66 -7.74
CA ILE A 191 4.15 6.76 -6.77
C ILE A 191 5.61 7.19 -6.61
N TYR A 192 6.55 6.24 -6.53
CA TYR A 192 7.99 6.53 -6.47
C TYR A 192 8.47 7.30 -7.70
N TYR A 193 7.96 6.93 -8.88
CA TYR A 193 8.24 7.67 -10.11
C TYR A 193 7.67 9.09 -10.06
N SER A 194 6.45 9.25 -9.55
CA SER A 194 5.82 10.57 -9.38
C SER A 194 6.60 11.45 -8.39
N LEU A 195 7.14 10.88 -7.30
CA LEU A 195 8.06 11.62 -6.42
C LEU A 195 9.31 12.07 -7.18
N ALA A 196 9.93 11.20 -7.98
CA ALA A 196 11.10 11.58 -8.77
C ALA A 196 10.80 12.81 -9.64
N GLN A 197 9.63 12.85 -10.30
CA GLN A 197 9.18 14.02 -11.06
C GLN A 197 9.01 15.27 -10.17
N LEU A 198 8.39 15.13 -8.99
CA LEU A 198 8.24 16.23 -8.03
C LEU A 198 9.58 16.82 -7.56
N THR A 199 10.59 15.98 -7.33
CA THR A 199 11.94 16.46 -6.95
C THR A 199 12.62 17.23 -8.08
N VAL A 200 12.33 16.91 -9.35
CA VAL A 200 12.83 17.69 -10.50
C VAL A 200 12.10 19.04 -10.58
N ILE A 201 10.78 19.07 -10.37
CA ILE A 201 9.95 20.28 -10.46
C ILE A 201 10.24 21.28 -9.34
N MET A 202 10.38 20.79 -8.10
CA MET A 202 10.67 21.62 -6.92
C MET A 202 12.16 21.96 -6.78
N GLY A 203 13.02 21.29 -7.54
CA GLY A 203 14.47 21.49 -7.49
C GLY A 203 15.18 20.43 -6.66
N GLN A 204 16.27 19.91 -7.24
CA GLN A 204 17.02 18.78 -6.70
C GLN A 204 17.71 19.09 -5.37
N HIS A 205 17.96 20.37 -5.05
CA HIS A 205 18.65 20.80 -3.82
C HIS A 205 17.85 20.54 -2.54
N PHE A 206 16.53 20.32 -2.62
CA PHE A 206 15.70 20.01 -1.46
C PHE A 206 15.68 18.52 -1.10
N SER A 207 16.16 17.67 -2.01
CA SER A 207 16.13 16.22 -1.85
C SER A 207 17.51 15.67 -1.45
N ILE A 208 17.53 14.64 -0.61
CA ILE A 208 18.78 14.04 -0.09
C ILE A 208 19.47 13.18 -1.16
N LEU A 209 18.69 12.53 -2.03
CA LEU A 209 19.17 11.71 -3.14
C LEU A 209 18.71 12.29 -4.50
N LYS A 210 19.27 11.77 -5.59
CA LYS A 210 18.80 12.16 -6.93
C LYS A 210 17.45 11.52 -7.27
N PRO A 211 16.63 12.18 -8.11
CA PRO A 211 15.29 11.72 -8.50
C PRO A 211 15.21 10.24 -8.92
N MET A 212 16.08 9.79 -9.82
CA MET A 212 16.08 8.39 -10.30
C MET A 212 16.60 7.41 -9.26
N GLN A 213 17.52 7.83 -8.39
CA GLN A 213 18.08 6.93 -7.38
C GLN A 213 17.04 6.61 -6.31
N TYR A 214 16.20 7.58 -5.94
CA TYR A 214 15.06 7.34 -5.06
C TYR A 214 14.15 6.28 -5.63
N SER A 215 13.62 6.50 -6.83
CA SER A 215 12.65 5.59 -7.43
C SER A 215 13.24 4.21 -7.69
N LEU A 216 14.45 4.11 -8.25
CA LEU A 216 15.06 2.83 -8.56
C LEU A 216 15.40 2.01 -7.31
N PHE A 217 15.92 2.65 -6.26
CA PHE A 217 16.27 1.96 -5.01
C PHE A 217 15.05 1.28 -4.38
N PHE A 218 13.95 2.03 -4.23
CA PHE A 218 12.73 1.48 -3.62
C PHE A 218 12.03 0.46 -4.52
N ILE A 219 12.05 0.63 -5.84
CA ILE A 219 11.54 -0.38 -6.78
C ILE A 219 12.33 -1.69 -6.65
N ILE A 220 13.66 -1.63 -6.52
CA ILE A 220 14.48 -2.84 -6.32
C ILE A 220 14.18 -3.49 -4.98
N CYS A 221 14.02 -2.71 -3.91
CA CYS A 221 13.60 -3.25 -2.61
C CYS A 221 12.26 -3.98 -2.70
N ASP A 222 11.27 -3.36 -3.36
CA ASP A 222 9.94 -3.96 -3.53
C ASP A 222 10.01 -5.20 -4.44
N LEU A 223 10.86 -5.22 -5.48
CA LEU A 223 11.08 -6.40 -6.31
C LEU A 223 11.68 -7.57 -5.52
N ILE A 224 12.65 -7.29 -4.64
CA ILE A 224 13.22 -8.32 -3.76
C ILE A 224 12.15 -8.87 -2.81
N ALA A 225 11.31 -8.00 -2.24
CA ALA A 225 10.18 -8.42 -1.41
C ALA A 225 9.20 -9.32 -2.18
N ILE A 226 8.84 -8.95 -3.40
CA ILE A 226 7.99 -9.74 -4.30
C ILE A 226 8.59 -11.12 -4.56
N VAL A 227 9.89 -11.20 -4.83
CA VAL A 227 10.58 -12.49 -5.06
C VAL A 227 10.52 -13.35 -3.80
N LEU A 228 10.75 -12.78 -2.61
CA LEU A 228 10.63 -13.51 -1.35
C LEU A 228 9.20 -13.99 -1.09
N GLN A 229 8.19 -13.16 -1.35
CA GLN A 229 6.78 -13.52 -1.21
C GLN A 229 6.36 -14.59 -2.20
N GLY A 230 6.79 -14.48 -3.46
CA GLY A 230 6.52 -15.48 -4.50
C GLY A 230 7.19 -16.82 -4.19
N ALA A 231 8.47 -16.80 -3.77
CA ALA A 231 9.20 -17.99 -3.37
C ALA A 231 8.59 -18.63 -2.11
N GLY A 232 8.29 -17.83 -1.08
CA GLY A 232 7.63 -18.30 0.13
C GLY A 232 6.24 -18.87 -0.14
N GLY A 233 5.46 -18.23 -1.03
CA GLY A 233 4.16 -18.71 -1.47
C GLY A 233 4.26 -20.03 -2.24
N ALA A 234 5.23 -20.16 -3.15
CA ALA A 234 5.48 -21.41 -3.88
C ALA A 234 5.91 -22.55 -2.95
N ILE A 235 6.78 -22.27 -1.97
CA ILE A 235 7.18 -23.24 -0.95
C ILE A 235 5.98 -23.63 -0.09
N ALA A 236 5.19 -22.66 0.40
CA ALA A 236 3.98 -22.94 1.19
C ALA A 236 2.98 -23.79 0.40
N SER A 237 2.86 -23.54 -0.91
CA SER A 237 2.01 -24.30 -1.83
C SER A 237 2.49 -25.75 -2.01
N SER A 238 3.80 -25.95 -2.15
CA SER A 238 4.41 -27.27 -2.28
C SER A 238 4.31 -28.07 -0.98
N GLU A 239 4.58 -27.42 0.16
CA GLU A 239 4.46 -28.04 1.49
C GLU A 239 3.02 -28.43 1.79
N LEU A 240 2.06 -27.56 1.44
CA LEU A 240 0.64 -27.85 1.57
C LEU A 240 0.20 -29.02 0.67
N SER A 241 0.71 -29.06 -0.57
CA SER A 241 0.45 -30.19 -1.47
C SER A 241 0.95 -31.50 -0.86
N ASN A 242 2.14 -31.48 -0.23
CA ASN A 242 2.77 -32.64 0.40
C ASN A 242 2.33 -32.88 1.87
N HIS A 243 1.26 -32.24 2.36
CA HIS A 243 0.75 -32.38 3.74
C HIS A 243 1.76 -32.06 4.86
N HIS A 244 2.83 -31.33 4.53
CA HIS A 244 3.79 -30.83 5.49
C HIS A 244 3.36 -29.47 6.04
N SER A 245 3.95 -29.08 7.18
CA SER A 245 3.63 -27.80 7.81
C SER A 245 4.04 -26.63 6.93
N THR A 246 3.07 -25.81 6.51
CA THR A 246 3.27 -24.61 5.66
C THR A 246 4.08 -23.48 6.30
N ARG A 247 4.51 -23.65 7.56
CA ARG A 247 5.28 -22.67 8.35
C ARG A 247 6.55 -22.20 7.65
N GLY A 248 7.27 -23.10 6.97
CA GLY A 248 8.50 -22.75 6.25
C GLY A 248 8.25 -21.68 5.18
N GLY A 249 7.29 -21.94 4.28
CA GLY A 249 6.92 -20.99 3.22
C GLY A 249 6.29 -19.71 3.76
N SER A 250 5.38 -19.82 4.74
CA SER A 250 4.76 -18.66 5.39
C SER A 250 5.79 -17.71 6.01
N ASN A 251 6.81 -18.25 6.68
CA ASN A 251 7.88 -17.43 7.27
C ASN A 251 8.67 -16.66 6.21
N VAL A 252 8.97 -17.30 5.07
CA VAL A 252 9.66 -16.63 3.95
C VAL A 252 8.79 -15.49 3.37
N MET A 253 7.48 -15.69 3.26
CA MET A 253 6.54 -14.64 2.84
C MET A 253 6.54 -13.46 3.84
N VAL A 254 6.48 -13.75 5.15
CA VAL A 254 6.53 -12.75 6.21
C VAL A 254 7.81 -11.93 6.15
N VAL A 255 8.97 -12.56 5.88
CA VAL A 255 10.24 -11.83 5.70
C VAL A 255 10.15 -10.86 4.52
N GLY A 256 9.56 -11.28 3.40
CA GLY A 256 9.33 -10.41 2.24
C GLY A 256 8.43 -9.22 2.57
N LEU A 257 7.30 -9.45 3.24
CA LEU A 257 6.38 -8.39 3.69
C LEU A 257 7.05 -7.44 4.69
N ALA A 258 7.81 -7.95 5.65
CA ALA A 258 8.52 -7.14 6.63
C ALA A 258 9.57 -6.24 5.97
N PHE A 259 10.32 -6.79 5.01
CA PHE A 259 11.29 -6.04 4.21
C PHE A 259 10.62 -4.92 3.39
N GLN A 260 9.48 -5.21 2.78
CA GLN A 260 8.68 -4.22 2.05
C GLN A 260 8.17 -3.10 2.97
N VAL A 261 7.62 -3.43 4.14
CA VAL A 261 7.14 -2.44 5.11
C VAL A 261 8.29 -1.56 5.62
N ALA A 262 9.47 -2.14 5.87
CA ALA A 262 10.66 -1.37 6.25
C ALA A 262 11.11 -0.41 5.14
N SER A 263 11.13 -0.88 3.88
CA SER A 263 11.39 -0.07 2.68
C SER A 263 10.41 1.11 2.57
N MET A 264 9.10 0.86 2.68
CA MET A 264 8.06 1.90 2.64
C MET A 264 8.18 2.90 3.80
N THR A 265 8.52 2.45 5.00
CA THR A 265 8.72 3.32 6.16
C THR A 265 9.87 4.29 5.90
N LEU A 266 11.00 3.79 5.38
CA LEU A 266 12.15 4.62 5.01
C LEU A 266 11.77 5.63 3.93
N TYR A 267 11.03 5.19 2.90
CA TYR A 267 10.50 6.08 1.87
C TYR A 267 9.67 7.22 2.48
N GLN A 268 8.77 6.90 3.40
CA GLN A 268 7.88 7.86 4.02
C GLN A 268 8.65 8.94 4.81
N VAL A 269 9.69 8.53 5.55
CA VAL A 269 10.59 9.46 6.24
C VAL A 269 11.27 10.41 5.25
N LEU A 270 11.80 9.89 4.15
CA LEU A 270 12.44 10.71 3.12
C LEU A 270 11.46 11.65 2.42
N TRP A 271 10.23 11.18 2.14
CA TRP A 271 9.13 11.98 1.60
C TRP A 271 8.79 13.16 2.52
N PHE A 272 8.60 12.91 3.82
CA PHE A 272 8.28 13.97 4.77
C PHE A 272 9.42 14.98 4.95
N ILE A 273 10.68 14.53 4.93
CA ILE A 273 11.83 15.44 4.94
C ILE A 273 11.83 16.34 3.70
N PHE A 274 11.55 15.78 2.53
CA PHE A 274 11.45 16.53 1.27
C PHE A 274 10.31 17.57 1.33
N CYS A 275 9.12 17.17 1.77
CA CYS A 275 7.98 18.08 1.95
C CYS A 275 8.30 19.20 2.95
N TYR A 276 8.90 18.87 4.09
CA TYR A 276 9.30 19.85 5.12
C TYR A 276 10.34 20.85 4.57
N ARG A 277 11.35 20.37 3.84
CA ARG A 277 12.35 21.23 3.20
C ARG A 277 11.74 22.16 2.16
N CYS A 278 10.85 21.65 1.31
CA CYS A 278 10.14 22.46 0.32
C CYS A 278 9.28 23.55 1.00
N PHE A 279 8.50 23.18 2.02
CA PHE A 279 7.65 24.12 2.74
C PHE A 279 8.45 25.20 3.48
N ARG A 280 9.51 24.81 4.19
CA ARG A 280 10.38 25.74 4.92
C ARG A 280 11.14 26.67 3.99
N SER A 281 11.58 26.19 2.83
CA SER A 281 12.28 27.02 1.84
C SER A 281 11.34 28.04 1.20
N LYS A 282 10.15 27.59 0.76
CA LYS A 282 9.12 28.48 0.21
C LYS A 282 8.74 29.60 1.19
N ARG A 283 8.64 29.29 2.49
CA ARG A 283 8.35 30.29 3.53
C ARG A 283 9.50 31.26 3.80
N ARG A 284 10.75 30.85 3.63
CA ARG A 284 11.94 31.68 3.93
C ARG A 284 12.42 32.54 2.76
N TYR A 285 12.29 32.05 1.53
CA TYR A 285 12.89 32.70 0.35
C TYR A 285 11.90 32.95 -0.78
N GLY A 286 10.62 32.60 -0.62
CA GLY A 286 9.61 32.78 -1.65
C GLY A 286 9.85 31.89 -2.87
N ASP A 287 9.35 32.33 -4.04
CA ASP A 287 9.45 31.56 -5.28
C ASP A 287 10.82 31.67 -5.98
N SER A 288 11.73 32.54 -5.50
CA SER A 288 13.01 32.84 -6.17
C SER A 288 14.06 31.73 -6.10
N ILE A 289 13.87 30.71 -5.25
CA ILE A 289 14.78 29.54 -5.16
C ILE A 289 14.40 28.44 -6.16
N PHE A 290 13.17 28.46 -6.67
CA PHE A 290 12.70 27.43 -7.57
C PHE A 290 13.02 27.81 -9.01
N ALA A 291 13.53 26.87 -9.81
CA ALA A 291 13.86 27.14 -11.21
C ALA A 291 12.63 27.65 -11.98
N ASP A 292 12.79 28.75 -12.74
CA ASP A 292 11.72 29.37 -13.52
C ASP A 292 11.11 28.42 -14.56
N LYS A 293 11.91 27.45 -15.05
CA LYS A 293 11.50 26.44 -16.06
C LYS A 293 10.21 25.68 -15.71
N TYR A 294 9.86 25.54 -14.43
CA TYR A 294 8.64 24.84 -13.99
C TYR A 294 7.67 25.71 -13.18
N ALA A 295 7.80 27.04 -13.25
CA ALA A 295 6.95 27.97 -12.49
C ALA A 295 5.45 27.82 -12.84
N ASP A 296 5.13 27.58 -14.10
CA ASP A 296 3.75 27.42 -14.58
C ASP A 296 3.05 26.17 -14.01
N ILE A 297 3.82 25.12 -13.72
CA ILE A 297 3.29 23.90 -13.10
C ILE A 297 3.03 24.15 -11.62
N ARG A 298 3.99 24.79 -10.92
CA ARG A 298 3.89 25.08 -9.47
C ARG A 298 2.74 26.02 -9.13
N ARG A 299 2.34 26.90 -10.05
CA ARG A 299 1.24 27.86 -9.86
C ARG A 299 -0.15 27.23 -10.01
N ARG A 300 -0.26 26.01 -10.55
CA ARG A 300 -1.54 25.31 -10.69
C ARG A 300 -2.06 24.85 -9.33
N ARG A 301 -3.35 25.10 -9.05
CA ARG A 301 -4.01 24.59 -7.83
C ARG A 301 -3.98 23.05 -7.74
N LEU A 302 -4.06 22.37 -8.88
CA LEU A 302 -3.99 20.91 -8.97
C LEU A 302 -2.61 20.35 -8.54
N PHE A 303 -1.54 21.11 -8.74
CA PHE A 303 -0.20 20.67 -8.32
C PHE A 303 -0.08 20.60 -6.80
N VAL A 304 -0.65 21.58 -6.08
CA VAL A 304 -0.69 21.57 -4.61
C VAL A 304 -1.57 20.41 -4.12
N ALA A 305 -2.74 20.22 -4.73
CA ALA A 305 -3.62 19.08 -4.40
C ALA A 305 -2.91 17.73 -4.61
N PHE A 306 -2.11 17.60 -5.67
CA PHE A 306 -1.36 16.39 -5.98
C PHE A 306 -0.36 16.00 -4.89
N PHE A 307 0.31 16.96 -4.23
CA PHE A 307 1.17 16.66 -3.07
C PHE A 307 0.41 16.02 -1.91
N PHE A 308 -0.77 16.55 -1.58
CA PHE A 308 -1.60 16.03 -0.50
C PHE A 308 -2.17 14.66 -0.86
N ILE A 309 -2.65 14.49 -2.09
CA ILE A 309 -3.19 13.23 -2.60
C ILE A 309 -2.13 12.14 -2.65
N LEU A 310 -0.92 12.45 -3.13
CA LEU A 310 0.17 11.49 -3.16
C LEU A 310 0.57 11.09 -1.74
N THR A 311 0.64 12.04 -0.80
CA THR A 311 0.90 11.72 0.62
C THR A 311 -0.19 10.81 1.20
N LEU A 312 -1.46 11.11 0.94
CA LEU A 312 -2.59 10.31 1.43
C LEU A 312 -2.59 8.91 0.82
N ALA A 313 -2.33 8.78 -0.49
CA ALA A 313 -2.27 7.50 -1.18
C ALA A 313 -1.15 6.59 -0.62
N VAL A 314 0.03 7.16 -0.32
CA VAL A 314 1.11 6.37 0.30
C VAL A 314 0.73 5.91 1.70
N ILE A 315 0.10 6.78 2.52
CA ILE A 315 -0.35 6.39 3.86
C ILE A 315 -1.37 5.25 3.80
N LEU A 316 -2.33 5.31 2.87
CA LEU A 316 -3.33 4.26 2.68
C LEU A 316 -2.70 2.93 2.28
N ILE A 317 -1.77 2.93 1.31
CA ILE A 317 -1.05 1.71 0.90
C ILE A 317 -0.16 1.19 2.03
N PHE A 318 0.43 2.08 2.83
CA PHE A 318 1.25 1.69 3.98
C PHE A 318 0.44 0.99 5.07
N ILE A 319 -0.75 1.50 5.41
CA ILE A 319 -1.67 0.85 6.36
C ILE A 319 -2.02 -0.57 5.89
N ARG A 320 -2.32 -0.72 4.60
CA ARG A 320 -2.59 -2.04 3.98
C ARG A 320 -1.38 -2.98 4.09
N SER A 321 -0.16 -2.49 3.82
CA SER A 321 1.07 -3.29 3.96
C SER A 321 1.33 -3.73 5.41
N LEU A 322 1.00 -2.90 6.40
CA LEU A 322 1.08 -3.27 7.81
C LEU A 322 0.06 -4.37 8.18
N TYR A 323 -1.20 -4.21 7.75
CA TYR A 323 -2.24 -5.21 7.97
C TYR A 323 -1.82 -6.57 7.40
N ARG A 324 -1.33 -6.60 6.16
CA ARG A 324 -0.86 -7.82 5.50
C ARG A 324 0.31 -8.48 6.22
N LEU A 325 1.25 -7.68 6.74
CA LEU A 325 2.34 -8.21 7.57
C LEU A 325 1.78 -8.86 8.85
N THR A 326 0.87 -8.19 9.55
CA THR A 326 0.29 -8.72 10.80
C THR A 326 -0.55 -9.97 10.57
N GLU A 327 -1.34 -10.01 9.49
CA GLU A 327 -2.16 -11.16 9.10
C GLU A 327 -1.28 -12.39 8.83
N MET A 328 -0.18 -12.23 8.09
CA MET A 328 0.72 -13.34 7.78
C MET A 328 1.59 -13.77 8.97
N VAL A 329 1.85 -12.88 9.93
CA VAL A 329 2.52 -13.23 11.20
C VAL A 329 1.60 -14.04 12.11
N GLU A 330 0.30 -13.70 12.18
CA GLU A 330 -0.70 -14.51 12.89
C GLU A 330 -0.97 -15.86 12.21
N GLY A 331 -0.76 -15.94 10.90
CA GLY A 331 -0.93 -17.13 10.08
C GLY A 331 -2.37 -17.33 9.61
N PHE A 332 -2.58 -18.32 8.73
CA PHE A 332 -3.85 -18.55 8.03
C PHE A 332 -5.07 -18.87 8.94
N SER A 333 -4.82 -19.23 10.20
CA SER A 333 -5.87 -19.49 11.21
C SER A 333 -6.02 -18.35 12.24
N GLY A 334 -5.34 -17.22 12.04
CA GLY A 334 -5.41 -16.04 12.89
C GLY A 334 -6.80 -15.38 12.89
N LYS A 335 -7.10 -14.59 13.92
CA LYS A 335 -8.39 -13.89 14.01
C LYS A 335 -8.51 -12.82 12.91
N LEU A 336 -7.40 -12.16 12.55
CA LEU A 336 -7.38 -11.12 11.50
C LEU A 336 -7.60 -11.68 10.09
N ALA A 337 -7.14 -12.90 9.80
CA ALA A 337 -7.32 -13.54 8.49
C ALA A 337 -8.77 -14.02 8.28
N ASN A 338 -9.47 -14.30 9.38
CA ASN A 338 -10.83 -14.83 9.37
C ASN A 338 -11.91 -13.75 9.54
N ASP A 339 -11.57 -12.54 9.98
CA ASP A 339 -12.51 -11.42 10.01
C ASP A 339 -12.61 -10.76 8.62
N GLU A 340 -13.72 -11.04 7.93
CA GLU A 340 -13.96 -10.52 6.60
C GLU A 340 -14.14 -8.99 6.58
N LEU A 341 -14.64 -8.41 7.67
CA LEU A 341 -14.86 -6.96 7.74
C LEU A 341 -13.52 -6.23 7.78
N ASP A 342 -12.59 -6.71 8.59
CA ASP A 342 -11.24 -6.17 8.67
C ASP A 342 -10.50 -6.29 7.33
N PHE A 343 -10.62 -7.44 6.65
CA PHE A 343 -10.07 -7.61 5.30
C PHE A 343 -10.66 -6.59 4.31
N MET A 344 -11.99 -6.47 4.26
CA MET A 344 -12.68 -5.55 3.35
C MET A 344 -12.28 -4.09 3.58
N VAL A 345 -12.14 -3.67 4.84
CA VAL A 345 -11.85 -2.28 5.19
C VAL A 345 -10.35 -1.98 5.10
N LEU A 346 -9.49 -2.81 5.70
CA LEU A 346 -8.06 -2.50 5.79
C LEU A 346 -7.30 -2.85 4.51
N GLU A 347 -7.84 -3.75 3.69
CA GLU A 347 -7.20 -4.15 2.44
C GLU A 347 -7.84 -3.53 1.22
N ALA A 348 -9.13 -3.76 1.03
CA ALA A 348 -9.82 -3.39 -0.20
C ALA A 348 -10.20 -1.91 -0.25
N LEU A 349 -10.73 -1.37 0.85
CA LEU A 349 -11.09 0.06 0.91
C LEU A 349 -9.85 0.95 0.84
N MET A 350 -8.75 0.60 1.53
CA MET A 350 -7.53 1.42 1.53
C MET A 350 -6.93 1.56 0.12
N VAL A 351 -6.82 0.45 -0.63
CA VAL A 351 -6.25 0.51 -1.99
C VAL A 351 -7.23 1.03 -3.03
N SER A 352 -8.53 0.79 -2.88
CA SER A 352 -9.52 1.43 -3.76
C SER A 352 -9.57 2.95 -3.56
N LEU A 353 -9.46 3.45 -2.33
CA LEU A 353 -9.35 4.89 -2.05
C LEU A 353 -8.04 5.47 -2.62
N ALA A 354 -6.90 4.80 -2.43
CA ALA A 354 -5.63 5.26 -3.01
C ALA A 354 -5.69 5.31 -4.55
N SER A 355 -6.29 4.28 -5.16
CA SER A 355 -6.48 4.19 -6.61
C SER A 355 -7.42 5.27 -7.12
N PHE A 356 -8.52 5.52 -6.43
CA PHE A 356 -9.47 6.59 -6.74
C PHE A 356 -8.79 7.96 -6.73
N LEU A 357 -8.07 8.28 -5.65
CA LEU A 357 -7.42 9.59 -5.50
C LEU A 357 -6.39 9.86 -6.61
N LEU A 358 -5.58 8.87 -6.96
CA LEU A 358 -4.56 8.98 -8.02
C LEU A 358 -5.14 8.91 -9.43
N THR A 359 -6.34 8.33 -9.60
CA THR A 359 -7.08 8.37 -10.88
C THR A 359 -7.72 9.75 -11.09
N VAL A 360 -8.32 10.34 -10.06
CA VAL A 360 -8.96 11.66 -10.12
C VAL A 360 -7.92 12.77 -10.30
N VAL A 361 -6.82 12.72 -9.56
CA VAL A 361 -5.71 13.68 -9.71
C VAL A 361 -4.52 12.98 -10.34
N HIS A 362 -4.72 12.54 -11.58
CA HIS A 362 -3.69 11.91 -12.39
C HIS A 362 -2.48 12.85 -12.55
N PRO A 363 -1.23 12.36 -12.51
CA PRO A 363 -0.03 13.18 -12.72
C PRO A 363 -0.07 13.96 -14.03
N GLY A 364 -0.70 13.40 -15.08
CA GLY A 364 -0.96 14.09 -16.34
C GLY A 364 -1.76 15.39 -16.21
N PHE A 365 -2.78 15.43 -15.35
CA PHE A 365 -3.55 16.65 -15.07
C PHE A 365 -2.78 17.62 -14.17
N ALA A 366 -2.01 17.09 -13.21
CA ALA A 366 -1.23 17.88 -12.28
C ALA A 366 -0.06 18.62 -12.96
N TYR A 367 0.63 17.97 -13.90
CA TYR A 367 1.76 18.55 -14.63
C TYR A 367 1.31 19.26 -15.92
N GLY A 368 0.24 18.77 -16.57
CA GLY A 368 -0.23 19.24 -17.87
C GLY A 368 0.09 18.23 -18.98
N PHE A 369 -0.89 17.99 -19.87
CA PHE A 369 -0.89 16.92 -20.88
C PHE A 369 0.32 16.88 -21.83
N HIS A 370 0.97 18.02 -22.09
CA HIS A 370 2.06 18.12 -23.08
C HIS A 370 3.46 18.31 -22.46
N ILE A 371 3.58 18.24 -21.13
CA ILE A 371 4.87 18.47 -20.46
C ILE A 371 5.51 17.12 -20.11
N ALA A 372 6.42 16.66 -20.96
CA ALA A 372 7.29 15.53 -20.65
C ALA A 372 8.41 15.99 -19.72
N ILE A 373 8.38 15.53 -18.47
CA ILE A 373 9.47 15.75 -17.52
C ILE A 373 10.54 14.71 -17.85
N GLU A 374 11.52 15.11 -18.66
CA GLU A 374 12.67 14.27 -18.95
C GLU A 374 13.51 14.08 -17.69
N ILE A 375 13.47 12.86 -17.16
CA ILE A 375 14.35 12.43 -16.10
C ILE A 375 15.63 11.91 -16.76
N GLU A 376 16.77 12.55 -16.51
CA GLU A 376 18.06 12.16 -17.05
C GLU A 376 18.37 10.70 -16.66
N LYS A 377 18.36 9.78 -17.65
CA LYS A 377 18.40 8.32 -17.44
C LYS A 377 19.80 7.80 -17.04
N GLY A 378 20.81 8.66 -16.94
CA GLY A 378 22.20 8.30 -16.69
C GLY A 378 22.51 8.00 -15.23
N LEU A 379 22.58 6.73 -14.84
CA LEU A 379 23.01 6.32 -13.48
C LEU A 379 24.44 6.81 -13.13
N LYS A 380 25.33 6.94 -14.14
CA LYS A 380 26.71 7.43 -13.98
C LYS A 380 26.82 8.93 -13.71
N SER A 381 26.03 9.78 -14.39
CA SER A 381 25.98 11.23 -14.11
C SER A 381 25.35 11.51 -12.74
N SER A 382 24.57 10.55 -12.22
CA SER A 382 24.00 10.58 -10.88
C SER A 382 25.04 10.53 -9.75
N PHE A 383 26.02 9.64 -9.84
CA PHE A 383 27.07 9.50 -8.82
C PHE A 383 28.08 10.67 -8.81
N SER A 384 28.42 11.22 -9.97
CA SER A 384 29.34 12.37 -10.08
C SER A 384 28.82 13.62 -9.36
N TRP A 385 27.53 13.94 -9.53
CA TRP A 385 26.88 15.08 -8.89
C TRP A 385 26.91 15.04 -7.35
N LYS A 386 26.88 13.85 -6.73
CA LYS A 386 26.92 13.74 -5.26
C LYS A 386 28.19 14.39 -4.70
N LYS A 387 29.30 14.31 -5.44
CA LYS A 387 30.58 14.93 -5.12
C LYS A 387 30.57 16.46 -5.31
N GLU A 388 29.73 16.99 -6.19
CA GLU A 388 29.60 18.43 -6.45
C GLU A 388 28.57 19.09 -5.52
N HIS A 389 27.42 18.47 -5.28
CA HIS A 389 26.39 18.98 -4.39
C HIS A 389 26.89 19.08 -2.93
N TYR A 390 27.60 18.07 -2.43
CA TYR A 390 28.23 18.16 -1.10
C TYR A 390 29.30 19.24 -1.04
N ARG A 391 30.03 19.50 -2.13
CA ARG A 391 30.98 20.63 -2.21
C ARG A 391 30.26 21.97 -2.15
N TYR A 392 29.14 22.12 -2.84
CA TYR A 392 28.35 23.35 -2.83
C TYR A 392 27.71 23.61 -1.46
N VAL A 393 27.04 22.61 -0.86
CA VAL A 393 26.42 22.74 0.47
C VAL A 393 27.45 22.97 1.56
N LYS A 394 28.64 22.36 1.45
CA LYS A 394 29.77 22.64 2.35
C LYS A 394 30.24 24.08 2.18
N ARG A 395 30.45 24.53 0.94
CA ARG A 395 30.87 25.92 0.63
C ARG A 395 29.87 26.97 1.13
N ASP A 396 28.56 26.76 0.95
CA ASP A 396 27.54 27.70 1.46
C ASP A 396 27.47 27.71 2.99
N ARG A 397 27.72 26.56 3.64
CA ARG A 397 27.84 26.49 5.11
C ARG A 397 29.07 27.23 5.60
N ASP A 398 30.21 27.04 4.93
CA ASP A 398 31.48 27.69 5.25
C ASP A 398 31.33 29.22 5.06
N LEU A 399 30.75 29.67 3.94
CA LEU A 399 30.45 31.09 3.70
C LEU A 399 29.47 31.69 4.72
N ALA A 400 28.45 30.93 5.14
CA ALA A 400 27.51 31.38 6.17
C ALA A 400 28.18 31.46 7.57
N GLN A 401 29.13 30.58 7.86
CA GLN A 401 29.94 30.64 9.08
C GLN A 401 30.94 31.80 9.05
N ASP A 402 31.57 32.06 7.91
CA ASP A 402 32.48 33.19 7.72
C ASP A 402 31.75 34.54 7.85
N THR A 403 30.55 34.64 7.27
CA THR A 403 29.70 35.84 7.39
C THR A 403 29.22 36.05 8.83
N ALA A 404 28.89 34.96 9.55
CA ALA A 404 28.53 35.02 10.96
C ALA A 404 29.73 35.41 11.84
N GLY A 405 30.92 34.88 11.56
CA GLY A 405 32.18 35.22 12.24
C GLY A 405 32.63 36.66 12.00
N GLN A 406 32.50 37.19 10.77
CA GLN A 406 32.78 38.61 10.48
C GLN A 406 31.79 39.55 11.18
N SER A 407 30.54 39.13 11.35
CA SER A 407 29.52 39.90 12.07
C SER A 407 29.82 39.99 13.57
N THR A 408 30.37 38.93 14.18
CA THR A 408 30.77 38.93 15.60
C THR A 408 32.06 39.73 15.84
N VAL A 409 33.05 39.63 14.94
CA VAL A 409 34.29 40.42 15.02
C VAL A 409 34.00 41.92 14.84
N SER A 410 33.13 42.28 13.89
CA SER A 410 32.70 43.68 13.71
C SER A 410 31.87 44.22 14.88
N ALA A 411 31.22 43.36 15.66
CA ALA A 411 30.49 43.76 16.87
C ALA A 411 31.43 43.95 18.07
N GLU A 412 32.49 43.13 18.20
CA GLU A 412 33.53 43.29 19.22
C GLU A 412 34.43 44.51 18.95
N ASP A 413 34.80 44.76 17.69
CA ASP A 413 35.56 45.96 17.29
C ASP A 413 34.76 47.26 17.52
N ASN A 414 33.44 47.25 17.30
CA ASN A 414 32.57 48.39 17.61
C ASN A 414 32.28 48.57 19.10
N LEU A 415 32.46 47.53 19.93
CA LEU A 415 32.39 47.64 21.39
C LEU A 415 33.71 48.19 21.97
N GLY A 416 34.86 47.78 21.41
CA GLY A 416 36.18 48.30 21.75
C GLY A 416 36.36 49.78 21.38
N ALA A 417 35.83 50.20 20.22
CA ALA A 417 35.90 51.59 19.77
C ALA A 417 34.98 52.57 20.53
N ASN A 418 33.97 52.08 21.25
CA ASN A 418 33.07 52.93 22.06
C ASN A 418 33.54 53.16 23.51
N ILE A 419 34.59 52.47 23.96
CA ILE A 419 35.15 52.68 25.32
C ILE A 419 36.13 53.86 25.35
N ASP A 420 36.66 54.31 24.20
CA ASP A 420 37.66 55.38 24.11
C ASP A 420 37.10 56.80 23.80
N LEU A 421 35.77 56.96 23.70
CA LEU A 421 35.13 58.26 23.42
C LEU A 421 34.17 58.75 24.52
N SER A 422 34.16 58.13 25.71
CA SER A 422 33.37 58.56 26.86
C SER A 422 34.21 59.29 27.93
N SER A 423 34.91 60.35 27.54
CA SER A 423 35.39 61.37 28.48
C SER A 423 35.11 62.74 27.88
N ASN A 424 34.22 63.49 28.54
CA ASN A 424 33.73 64.84 28.22
C ASN A 424 32.54 64.93 27.25
N ALA A 425 31.32 64.85 27.79
CA ALA A 425 30.33 65.93 27.70
C ALA A 425 29.06 65.55 28.45
N ILE A 426 28.65 66.45 29.34
CA ILE A 426 27.40 66.44 30.12
C ILE A 426 26.43 67.44 29.43
N ASP A 427 25.13 67.12 29.49
CA ASP A 427 23.92 67.96 29.40
C ASP A 427 23.06 68.09 28.12
N SER A 428 21.74 67.93 28.37
CA SER A 428 20.53 68.44 27.67
C SER A 428 20.19 67.88 26.27
N GLU A 429 18.96 67.70 25.75
CA GLU A 429 17.54 67.94 26.06
C GLU A 429 16.72 67.09 25.02
N LYS A 430 15.69 66.29 25.36
CA LYS A 430 14.22 66.58 25.35
C LYS A 430 13.49 66.64 23.96
N TYR A 431 12.90 65.52 23.49
CA TYR A 431 11.48 65.26 23.05
C TYR A 431 11.34 64.06 22.04
N PRO A 432 10.22 63.29 22.02
CA PRO A 432 9.95 62.09 21.19
C PRO A 432 8.78 62.35 20.18
N PRO A 433 8.04 61.37 19.58
CA PRO A 433 8.25 59.94 19.26
C PRO A 433 8.01 59.61 17.74
N ASP A 434 8.06 58.31 17.40
CA ASP A 434 7.31 57.61 16.33
C ASP A 434 8.03 57.08 15.07
N GLU A 435 7.52 55.90 14.68
CA GLU A 435 7.59 55.17 13.41
C GLU A 435 8.62 54.04 13.21
N ALA A 436 8.07 52.83 13.34
CA ALA A 436 8.54 51.58 12.77
C ALA A 436 8.73 51.69 11.25
N GLY A 437 9.94 51.40 10.75
CA GLY A 437 10.16 51.38 9.30
C GLY A 437 11.60 51.21 8.84
N SER A 438 12.32 50.16 9.24
CA SER A 438 13.64 49.86 8.64
C SER A 438 13.83 48.37 8.34
N SER A 439 13.37 47.98 7.16
CA SER A 439 13.82 46.75 6.46
C SER A 439 13.63 46.87 4.94
N LYS A 440 12.80 47.82 4.47
CA LYS A 440 12.61 48.13 3.04
C LYS A 440 13.73 49.00 2.42
N SER A 441 14.52 49.72 3.22
CA SER A 441 15.58 50.63 2.73
C SER A 441 16.80 49.87 2.15
N ALA A 442 17.22 48.76 2.77
CA ALA A 442 18.40 48.02 2.33
C ALA A 442 18.21 47.28 0.99
N TYR A 443 16.98 46.93 0.62
CA TYR A 443 16.67 46.28 -0.66
C TYR A 443 16.53 47.25 -1.83
N ALA A 444 16.12 48.50 -1.57
CA ALA A 444 16.06 49.55 -2.59
C ALA A 444 17.47 49.96 -3.03
N LEU A 445 18.41 50.09 -2.09
CA LEU A 445 19.79 50.47 -2.37
C LEU A 445 20.53 49.40 -3.21
N LYS A 446 20.27 48.11 -2.97
CA LYS A 446 20.89 47.00 -3.72
C LYS A 446 20.38 46.89 -5.17
N LYS A 447 19.16 47.38 -5.42
CA LYS A 447 18.54 47.40 -6.76
C LYS A 447 19.02 48.58 -7.60
N GLU A 448 19.41 49.70 -6.98
CA GLU A 448 20.03 50.83 -7.68
C GLU A 448 21.50 50.56 -8.03
N LEU A 449 22.28 49.99 -7.10
CA LEU A 449 23.68 49.59 -7.37
C LEU A 449 23.82 48.54 -8.49
N SER A 450 22.85 47.61 -8.61
CA SER A 450 22.84 46.64 -9.71
C SER A 450 22.44 47.27 -11.06
N ARG A 451 21.72 48.39 -11.08
CA ARG A 451 21.36 49.11 -12.30
C ARG A 451 22.50 49.97 -12.83
N GLU A 452 23.35 50.52 -11.96
CA GLU A 452 24.55 51.26 -12.38
C GLU A 452 25.61 50.35 -13.02
N HIS A 453 25.89 49.18 -12.45
CA HIS A 453 26.83 48.22 -13.06
C HIS A 453 26.38 47.68 -14.42
N THR A 454 25.07 47.64 -14.69
CA THR A 454 24.56 47.23 -16.00
C THR A 454 24.63 48.36 -17.04
N ARG A 455 24.68 49.63 -16.60
CA ARG A 455 24.87 50.79 -17.49
C ARG A 455 26.33 50.99 -17.88
N GLU A 456 27.28 50.69 -17.00
CA GLU A 456 28.71 50.79 -17.32
C GLU A 456 29.18 49.70 -18.30
N ALA A 457 28.58 48.51 -18.27
CA ALA A 457 28.91 47.41 -19.20
C ALA A 457 28.35 47.59 -20.63
N SER A 458 27.48 48.58 -20.86
CA SER A 458 26.89 48.90 -22.18
C SER A 458 27.59 50.08 -22.88
N GLY A 459 28.61 50.67 -22.27
CA GLY A 459 29.27 51.90 -22.74
C GLY A 459 30.63 51.72 -23.43
N SER A 460 31.17 50.50 -23.52
CA SER A 460 32.41 50.24 -24.27
C SER A 460 32.09 49.65 -25.64
N HIS A 461 31.87 50.55 -26.60
CA HIS A 461 31.99 50.28 -28.03
C HIS A 461 33.45 50.12 -28.44
#